data_AF-A0A958KRF5-F1
#
_entry.id   AF-A0A958KRF5-F1
#
_cell.length_a   1.000
_cell.length_b   1.000
_cell.length_c   1.000
_cell.angle_alpha   90.00
_cell.angle_beta   90.00
_cell.angle_gamma   90.00
#
_symmetry.space_group_name_H-M   'P 1'
#
loop_
_entity.id
_entity.type
_entity.pdbx_description
1 polymer ?
#
loop_
_entity_poly.entity_id
_entity_poly.type
_entity_poly.pdbx_seq_one_letter_code
_entity_poly.pdbx_strand_id
1 'polypeptide(L)'
;MQLRFEVTNKFIESEKRIGATRAKVKDVFLFYFQDNLSTNDLNILKKVLHNSALQDVAVITTDTPIELQKVDLLFLPGMTDNVAESIKSALALTPLKNTKCKVHTGKCYEFLSPTNNFEIEGYNSLLHFMDLTSANSAWKFPARFLNIKNEGATFTEIPVDALKQWIDSNLLALNDIETDVILDYFKNVLKRNPTDVEIEVIAQTWSEHCKHKIFAADYEYSEKQHDAKKIPA
;
A
#
# COMPACT_ATOMS: atom_id res chain seq x y z
N MET A 1 14.53 -19.43 -4.87
CA MET A 1 15.57 -18.46 -5.30
C MET A 1 15.07 -17.04 -5.04
N GLN A 2 15.95 -16.11 -4.67
CA GLN A 2 15.64 -14.68 -4.49
C GLN A 2 16.26 -13.91 -5.65
N LEU A 3 15.46 -13.14 -6.36
CA LEU A 3 15.86 -12.46 -7.59
C LEU A 3 15.41 -11.01 -7.56
N ARG A 4 16.24 -10.16 -8.15
CA ARG A 4 15.95 -8.76 -8.47
C ARG A 4 16.11 -8.56 -9.96
N PHE A 5 15.04 -8.21 -10.65
CA PHE A 5 15.10 -7.71 -12.02
C PHE A 5 15.17 -6.19 -11.97
N GLU A 6 16.11 -5.65 -12.73
CA GLU A 6 16.29 -4.22 -12.92
C GLU A 6 15.97 -3.89 -14.37
N VAL A 7 14.98 -3.04 -14.58
CA VAL A 7 14.60 -2.55 -15.90
C VAL A 7 14.93 -1.08 -16.01
N THR A 8 15.85 -0.74 -16.90
CA THR A 8 16.42 0.61 -17.02
C THR A 8 16.17 1.14 -18.43
N ASN A 9 15.85 2.43 -18.56
CA ASN A 9 15.72 3.05 -19.89
C ASN A 9 17.10 3.26 -20.52
N LYS A 10 17.22 2.94 -21.81
CA LYS A 10 18.47 3.05 -22.59
C LYS A 10 18.95 4.48 -22.81
N PHE A 11 18.01 5.41 -22.92
CA PHE A 11 18.26 6.74 -23.49
C PHE A 11 17.91 7.88 -22.53
N ILE A 12 17.53 7.57 -21.28
CA ILE A 12 17.02 8.57 -20.34
C ILE A 12 17.87 8.51 -19.07
N GLU A 13 18.60 9.61 -18.83
CA GLU A 13 19.10 9.98 -17.52
C GLU A 13 18.18 11.05 -16.95
N SER A 14 17.94 11.01 -15.64
CA SER A 14 17.10 12.02 -14.98
C SER A 14 17.84 12.70 -13.85
N GLU A 15 17.31 13.86 -13.44
CA GLU A 15 17.72 14.52 -12.22
C GLU A 15 16.64 14.33 -11.17
N LYS A 16 17.03 13.94 -9.96
CA LYS A 16 16.13 13.91 -8.80
C LYS A 16 16.51 15.00 -7.83
N ARG A 17 15.50 15.65 -7.26
CA ARG A 17 15.72 16.49 -6.09
C ARG A 17 16.07 15.63 -4.89
N ILE A 18 17.12 16.02 -4.17
CA ILE A 18 17.61 15.35 -2.97
C ILE A 18 17.88 16.41 -1.91
N GLY A 19 16.93 16.60 -1.02
CA GLY A 19 16.85 17.76 -0.13
C GLY A 19 16.90 19.07 -0.93
N ALA A 20 17.95 19.87 -0.69
CA ALA A 20 18.16 21.16 -1.36
C ALA A 20 18.93 21.09 -2.69
N THR A 21 19.44 19.93 -3.09
CA THR A 21 20.27 19.77 -4.30
C THR A 21 19.58 18.88 -5.34
N ARG A 22 20.23 18.71 -6.51
CA ARG A 22 19.85 17.73 -7.52
C ARG A 22 21.00 16.79 -7.79
N ALA A 23 20.69 15.52 -8.05
CA ALA A 23 21.66 14.53 -8.48
C ALA A 23 21.19 13.88 -9.78
N LYS A 24 22.15 13.59 -10.67
CA LYS A 24 21.90 12.77 -11.86
C LYS A 24 21.82 11.31 -11.46
N VAL A 25 20.76 10.67 -11.89
CA VAL A 25 20.49 9.26 -11.58
C VAL A 25 20.00 8.54 -12.83
N LYS A 26 20.14 7.21 -12.81
CA LYS A 26 19.36 6.33 -13.69
C LYS A 26 18.12 5.86 -12.93
N ASP A 27 16.96 6.05 -13.54
CA ASP A 27 15.72 5.46 -13.04
C ASP A 27 15.66 3.98 -13.40
N VAL A 28 15.50 3.14 -12.39
CA VAL A 28 15.43 1.69 -12.52
C VAL A 28 14.09 1.23 -11.98
N PHE A 29 13.34 0.47 -12.77
CA PHE A 29 12.15 -0.24 -12.30
C PHE A 29 12.57 -1.58 -11.72
N LEU A 30 12.10 -1.88 -10.52
CA LEU A 30 12.49 -3.08 -9.79
C LEU A 30 11.35 -4.09 -9.75
N PHE A 31 11.71 -5.35 -9.99
CA PHE A 31 10.82 -6.48 -9.76
C PHE A 31 11.57 -7.54 -8.94
N TYR A 32 11.07 -7.82 -7.74
CA TYR A 32 11.60 -8.84 -6.86
C TYR A 32 10.76 -10.10 -6.99
N PHE A 33 11.43 -11.23 -7.18
CA PHE A 33 10.79 -12.54 -7.23
C PHE A 33 11.39 -13.44 -6.14
N GLN A 34 10.51 -14.09 -5.39
CA GLN A 34 10.89 -15.13 -4.44
C GLN A 34 10.19 -16.44 -4.82
N ASP A 35 10.87 -17.27 -5.59
CA ASP A 35 10.40 -18.60 -6.00
C ASP A 35 11.52 -19.45 -6.61
N ASN A 36 11.28 -20.73 -6.87
CA ASN A 36 12.12 -21.59 -7.68
C ASN A 36 11.72 -21.47 -9.16
N LEU A 37 12.25 -20.43 -9.82
CA LEU A 37 12.06 -20.21 -11.26
C LEU A 37 13.09 -21.03 -12.06
N SER A 38 12.62 -21.74 -13.10
CA SER A 38 13.47 -22.44 -14.05
C SER A 38 14.16 -21.47 -15.01
N THR A 39 15.19 -21.94 -15.74
CA THR A 39 15.85 -21.13 -16.77
C THR A 39 14.87 -20.65 -17.85
N ASN A 40 13.89 -21.48 -18.21
CA ASN A 40 12.85 -21.10 -19.16
C ASN A 40 11.98 -19.95 -18.62
N ASP A 41 11.65 -20.01 -17.33
CA ASP A 41 10.84 -18.97 -16.68
C ASP A 41 11.57 -17.63 -16.67
N LEU A 42 12.87 -17.64 -16.34
CA LEU A 42 13.71 -16.44 -16.40
C LEU A 42 13.79 -15.85 -17.82
N ASN A 43 13.84 -16.69 -18.85
CA ASN A 43 13.86 -16.24 -20.24
C ASN A 43 12.54 -15.60 -20.66
N ILE A 44 11.41 -16.13 -20.19
CA ILE A 44 10.09 -15.54 -20.42
C ILE A 44 10.00 -14.18 -19.70
N LEU A 45 10.33 -14.13 -18.42
CA LEU A 45 10.31 -12.90 -17.62
C LEU A 45 11.19 -11.80 -18.22
N LYS A 46 12.40 -12.13 -18.66
CA LYS A 46 13.27 -11.18 -19.36
C LYS A 46 12.60 -10.59 -20.59
N LYS A 47 11.77 -11.31 -21.32
CA LYS A 47 11.07 -10.77 -22.51
C LYS A 47 9.82 -9.95 -22.17
N VAL A 48 9.13 -10.31 -21.08
CA VAL A 48 7.81 -9.73 -20.75
C VAL A 48 7.92 -8.47 -19.89
N LEU A 49 8.92 -8.39 -19.01
CA LEU A 49 9.02 -7.30 -18.02
C LEU A 49 9.51 -5.96 -18.59
N HIS A 50 9.96 -5.91 -19.83
CA HIS A 50 10.49 -4.68 -20.42
C HIS A 50 10.21 -4.59 -21.91
N ASN A 51 10.29 -3.38 -22.44
CA ASN A 51 10.32 -3.15 -23.88
C ASN A 51 11.78 -3.13 -24.37
N SER A 52 12.22 -4.17 -25.08
CA SER A 52 13.62 -4.32 -25.51
C SER A 52 14.13 -3.22 -26.45
N ALA A 53 13.24 -2.48 -27.11
CA ALA A 53 13.64 -1.35 -27.95
C ALA A 53 14.08 -0.13 -27.12
N LEU A 54 13.47 0.08 -25.95
CA LEU A 54 13.65 1.29 -25.13
C LEU A 54 14.39 1.03 -23.82
N GLN A 55 14.39 -0.23 -23.37
CA GLN A 55 14.84 -0.61 -22.04
C GLN A 55 15.82 -1.78 -22.12
N ASP A 56 16.67 -1.86 -21.11
CA ASP A 56 17.49 -3.03 -20.81
C ASP A 56 16.98 -3.70 -19.55
N VAL A 57 17.20 -5.01 -19.45
CA VAL A 57 16.86 -5.80 -18.27
C VAL A 57 18.09 -6.52 -17.74
N ALA A 58 18.39 -6.32 -16.46
CA ALA A 58 19.40 -7.07 -15.72
C ALA A 58 18.73 -7.95 -14.68
N VAL A 59 19.32 -9.11 -14.41
CA VAL A 59 18.90 -10.02 -13.34
C VAL A 59 20.02 -10.11 -12.33
N ILE A 60 19.73 -9.66 -11.12
CA ILE A 60 20.64 -9.61 -9.98
C ILE A 60 20.22 -10.72 -9.02
N THR A 61 21.19 -11.56 -8.67
CA THR A 61 21.08 -12.53 -7.59
C THR A 61 21.78 -12.00 -6.34
N THR A 62 21.51 -12.59 -5.18
CA THR A 62 22.26 -12.31 -3.95
C THR A 62 23.76 -12.40 -4.23
N ASP A 63 24.52 -11.49 -3.63
CA ASP A 63 25.99 -11.38 -3.75
C ASP A 63 26.53 -10.87 -5.09
N THR A 64 25.66 -10.44 -6.02
CA THR A 64 26.12 -9.68 -7.19
C THR A 64 26.69 -8.33 -6.73
N PRO A 65 27.92 -7.96 -7.13
CA PRO A 65 28.49 -6.66 -6.80
C PRO A 65 27.73 -5.55 -7.52
N ILE A 66 27.39 -4.49 -6.78
CA ILE A 66 26.76 -3.30 -7.35
C ILE A 66 27.84 -2.25 -7.62
N GLU A 67 27.93 -1.74 -8.84
CA GLU A 67 28.99 -0.78 -9.24
C GLU A 67 28.76 0.63 -8.66
N LEU A 68 27.51 1.11 -8.68
CA LEU A 68 27.14 2.46 -8.26
C LEU A 68 26.30 2.45 -6.99
N GLN A 69 26.26 3.57 -6.27
CA GLN A 69 25.36 3.68 -5.13
C GLN A 69 23.90 3.61 -5.61
N LYS A 70 23.09 2.76 -4.98
CA LYS A 70 21.67 2.58 -5.30
C LYS A 70 20.80 2.90 -4.11
N VAL A 71 19.65 3.50 -4.38
CA VAL A 71 18.59 3.71 -3.40
C VAL A 71 17.30 3.12 -3.94
N ASP A 72 16.84 2.05 -3.31
CA ASP A 72 15.57 1.41 -3.63
C ASP A 72 14.45 2.09 -2.83
N LEU A 73 13.43 2.59 -3.51
CA LEU A 73 12.14 3.00 -2.96
C LEU A 73 11.14 1.86 -3.12
N LEU A 74 10.85 1.16 -2.03
CA LEU A 74 10.02 -0.04 -1.99
C LEU A 74 8.79 0.19 -1.13
N PHE A 75 7.66 -0.46 -1.44
CA PHE A 75 6.43 -0.34 -0.66
C PHE A 75 6.57 -0.95 0.74
N LEU A 76 6.02 -0.27 1.76
CA LEU A 76 5.92 -0.83 3.11
C LEU A 76 5.09 -2.11 3.12
N PRO A 77 5.40 -3.07 4.02
CA PRO A 77 4.54 -4.24 4.22
C PRO A 77 3.09 -3.84 4.49
N GLY A 78 2.15 -4.52 3.85
CA GLY A 78 0.71 -4.21 3.96
C GLY A 78 0.19 -3.19 2.95
N MET A 79 1.07 -2.50 2.21
CA MET A 79 0.66 -1.63 1.11
C MET A 79 0.33 -2.44 -0.14
N THR A 80 -0.68 -2.00 -0.87
CA THR A 80 -1.10 -2.63 -2.13
C THR A 80 -0.10 -2.32 -3.23
N ASP A 81 0.48 -3.36 -3.83
CA ASP A 81 1.35 -3.26 -4.99
C ASP A 81 0.59 -3.73 -6.26
N ASN A 82 -0.08 -2.79 -6.93
CA ASN A 82 -0.89 -3.09 -8.11
C ASN A 82 -0.07 -3.65 -9.28
N VAL A 83 1.19 -3.24 -9.42
CA VAL A 83 2.07 -3.71 -10.50
C VAL A 83 2.46 -5.16 -10.23
N ALA A 84 2.81 -5.49 -8.98
CA ALA A 84 3.06 -6.87 -8.58
C ALA A 84 1.84 -7.77 -8.81
N GLU A 85 0.63 -7.32 -8.45
CA GLU A 85 -0.61 -8.09 -8.69
C GLU A 85 -0.92 -8.28 -10.18
N SER A 86 -0.67 -7.24 -10.99
CA SER A 86 -0.82 -7.33 -12.45
C SER A 86 0.17 -8.34 -13.05
N ILE A 87 1.41 -8.35 -12.55
CA ILE A 87 2.43 -9.33 -12.96
C ILE A 87 2.01 -10.74 -12.54
N LYS A 88 1.60 -10.95 -11.29
CA LYS A 88 1.12 -12.27 -10.84
C LYS A 88 -0.02 -12.79 -11.72
N SER A 89 -0.97 -11.92 -12.04
CA SER A 89 -2.08 -12.22 -12.94
C SER A 89 -1.60 -12.59 -14.35
N ALA A 90 -0.66 -11.81 -14.91
CA ALA A 90 -0.07 -12.10 -16.21
C ALA A 90 0.73 -13.41 -16.22
N LEU A 91 1.50 -13.68 -15.17
CA LEU A 91 2.28 -14.92 -15.03
C LEU A 91 1.37 -16.14 -14.95
N ALA A 92 0.21 -16.03 -14.30
CA ALA A 92 -0.79 -17.10 -14.28
C ALA A 92 -1.35 -17.47 -15.67
N LEU A 93 -1.26 -16.55 -16.64
CA LEU A 93 -1.67 -16.79 -18.05
C LEU A 93 -0.54 -17.34 -18.93
N THR A 94 0.69 -17.33 -18.43
CA THR A 94 1.85 -17.87 -19.17
C THR A 94 2.05 -19.35 -18.84
N PRO A 95 2.84 -20.10 -19.65
CA PRO A 95 3.16 -21.51 -19.37
C PRO A 95 3.98 -21.76 -18.09
N LEU A 96 4.22 -20.71 -17.30
CA LEU A 96 4.96 -20.77 -16.05
C LEU A 96 4.18 -21.65 -15.06
N LYS A 97 4.74 -22.82 -14.74
CA LYS A 97 4.08 -23.79 -13.85
C LYS A 97 4.03 -23.36 -12.38
N ASN A 98 4.55 -22.18 -12.03
CA ASN A 98 4.80 -21.83 -10.64
C ASN A 98 3.89 -20.68 -10.16
N THR A 99 2.73 -21.07 -9.62
CA THR A 99 1.64 -20.18 -9.20
C THR A 99 1.86 -19.53 -7.83
N LYS A 100 2.96 -19.82 -7.13
CA LYS A 100 3.26 -19.31 -5.78
C LYS A 100 4.29 -18.20 -5.76
N CYS A 101 4.63 -17.66 -6.93
CA CYS A 101 5.66 -16.66 -7.05
C CYS A 101 5.28 -15.39 -6.29
N LYS A 102 6.04 -15.05 -5.24
CA LYS A 102 5.90 -13.77 -4.57
C LYS A 102 6.60 -12.70 -5.39
N VAL A 103 5.83 -11.69 -5.78
CA VAL A 103 6.30 -10.55 -6.57
C VAL A 103 6.14 -9.29 -5.74
N HIS A 104 7.18 -8.46 -5.73
CA HIS A 104 7.16 -7.10 -5.20
C HIS A 104 7.82 -6.17 -6.20
N THR A 105 7.38 -4.92 -6.26
CA THR A 105 7.92 -3.92 -7.17
C THR A 105 8.37 -2.67 -6.41
N GLY A 106 9.11 -1.83 -7.13
CA GLY A 106 9.50 -0.52 -6.64
C GLY A 106 10.33 0.23 -7.67
N LYS A 107 10.92 1.32 -7.22
CA LYS A 107 11.84 2.14 -8.03
C LYS A 107 13.22 2.10 -7.39
N CYS A 108 14.25 2.15 -8.20
CA CYS A 108 15.61 2.37 -7.75
C CYS A 108 16.18 3.58 -8.46
N TYR A 109 16.92 4.38 -7.71
CA TYR A 109 17.75 5.44 -8.26
C TYR A 109 19.19 5.02 -8.13
N GLU A 110 19.84 4.79 -9.27
CA GLU A 110 21.26 4.52 -9.34
C GLU A 110 22.00 5.84 -9.56
N PHE A 111 22.90 6.16 -8.64
CA PHE A 111 23.56 7.44 -8.54
C PHE A 111 24.84 7.46 -9.38
N LEU A 112 24.89 8.36 -10.37
CA LEU A 112 26.11 8.56 -11.17
C LEU A 112 27.25 9.18 -10.34
N SER A 113 26.89 9.94 -9.30
CA SER A 113 27.79 10.46 -8.29
C SER A 113 27.25 10.14 -6.90
N PRO A 114 28.04 9.55 -5.99
CA PRO A 114 27.57 9.22 -4.65
C PRO A 114 27.01 10.42 -3.88
N THR A 115 26.00 10.18 -3.07
CA THR A 115 25.36 11.16 -2.19
C THR A 115 25.23 10.60 -0.76
N ASN A 116 25.27 11.52 0.21
CA ASN A 116 24.93 11.23 1.60
C ASN A 116 23.56 11.77 2.00
N ASN A 117 22.88 12.49 1.10
CA ASN A 117 21.51 12.96 1.31
C ASN A 117 20.52 11.97 0.67
N PHE A 118 19.49 11.58 1.41
CA PHE A 118 18.47 10.60 0.99
C PHE A 118 17.05 11.15 1.10
N GLU A 119 16.88 12.48 1.17
CA GLU A 119 15.58 13.14 1.02
C GLU A 119 15.15 13.18 -0.45
N ILE A 120 14.80 12.00 -0.98
CA ILE A 120 14.58 11.81 -2.41
C ILE A 120 13.16 12.21 -2.83
N GLU A 121 13.05 12.89 -3.96
CA GLU A 121 11.77 13.19 -4.60
C GLU A 121 10.89 11.95 -4.84
N GLY A 122 9.63 12.04 -4.45
CA GLY A 122 8.66 10.95 -4.56
C GLY A 122 8.72 9.91 -3.42
N TYR A 123 9.66 10.04 -2.48
CA TYR A 123 9.61 9.29 -1.24
C TYR A 123 8.44 9.77 -0.36
N ASN A 124 7.75 8.82 0.25
CA ASN A 124 6.70 9.07 1.24
C ASN A 124 6.86 8.02 2.32
N SER A 125 7.17 8.44 3.55
CA SER A 125 7.44 7.53 4.67
C SER A 125 6.23 6.71 5.12
N LEU A 126 5.01 7.10 4.73
CA LEU A 126 3.79 6.34 4.99
C LEU A 126 3.55 5.24 3.95
N LEU A 127 4.22 5.30 2.79
CA LEU A 127 4.03 4.35 1.69
C LEU A 127 5.28 3.51 1.42
N HIS A 128 6.45 4.09 1.61
CA HIS A 128 7.72 3.56 1.15
C HIS A 128 8.71 3.36 2.29
N PHE A 129 9.60 2.39 2.13
CA PHE A 129 10.87 2.32 2.83
C PHE A 129 12.02 2.44 1.84
N MET A 130 13.16 2.92 2.34
CA MET A 130 14.39 3.04 1.57
C MET A 130 15.34 1.91 1.90
N ASP A 131 15.90 1.27 0.88
CA ASP A 131 17.02 0.35 1.01
C ASP A 131 18.25 0.94 0.29
N LEU A 132 19.34 1.12 1.05
CA LEU A 132 20.54 1.79 0.56
C LEU A 132 21.60 0.73 0.28
N THR A 133 22.03 0.65 -0.97
CA THR A 133 23.15 -0.23 -1.36
C THR A 133 24.34 0.63 -1.76
N SER A 134 25.44 0.50 -1.04
CA SER A 134 26.69 1.20 -1.35
C SER A 134 27.34 0.61 -2.61
N ALA A 135 28.09 1.45 -3.33
CA ALA A 135 28.95 0.98 -4.40
C ALA A 135 29.93 -0.09 -3.90
N ASN A 136 30.21 -1.09 -4.73
CA ASN A 136 31.03 -2.27 -4.50
C ASN A 136 30.56 -3.19 -3.36
N SER A 137 29.32 -3.04 -2.90
CA SER A 137 28.73 -3.97 -1.92
C SER A 137 27.94 -5.08 -2.60
N ALA A 138 27.88 -6.24 -1.95
CA ALA A 138 27.03 -7.34 -2.33
C ALA A 138 25.56 -6.96 -2.11
N TRP A 139 24.74 -7.07 -3.16
CA TRP A 139 23.31 -6.85 -3.00
C TRP A 139 22.65 -7.95 -2.16
N LYS A 140 21.69 -7.54 -1.32
CA LYS A 140 20.92 -8.41 -0.43
C LYS A 140 19.44 -8.28 -0.70
N PHE A 141 18.72 -9.40 -0.64
CA PHE A 141 17.27 -9.39 -0.76
C PHE A 141 16.64 -8.68 0.45
N PRO A 142 15.66 -7.77 0.26
CA PRO A 142 15.05 -7.03 1.36
C PRO A 142 14.37 -7.96 2.37
N ALA A 143 14.87 -7.98 3.60
CA ALA A 143 14.35 -8.85 4.66
C ALA A 143 12.87 -8.59 4.99
N ARG A 144 12.38 -7.37 4.73
CA ARG A 144 10.98 -6.97 4.96
C ARG A 144 9.98 -7.77 4.11
N PHE A 145 10.38 -8.26 2.94
CA PHE A 145 9.53 -9.11 2.10
C PHE A 145 9.40 -10.54 2.62
N LEU A 146 10.33 -11.00 3.47
CA LEU A 146 10.35 -12.38 3.97
C LEU A 146 9.31 -12.63 5.06
N ASN A 147 8.93 -11.60 5.81
CA ASN A 147 8.15 -11.71 7.04
C ASN A 147 6.69 -11.25 6.94
N ILE A 148 6.14 -11.12 5.73
CA ILE A 148 4.73 -10.79 5.56
C ILE A 148 3.90 -12.03 5.92
N LYS A 149 3.47 -12.13 7.17
CA LYS A 149 2.48 -13.12 7.58
C LYS A 149 1.10 -12.65 7.14
N ASN A 150 0.42 -13.49 6.37
CA ASN A 150 -1.00 -13.33 6.15
C ASN A 150 -1.71 -14.08 7.29
N GLU A 151 -1.73 -13.49 8.47
CA GLU A 151 -2.59 -13.94 9.56
C GLU A 151 -4.00 -13.57 9.08
N GLY A 152 -4.80 -14.57 8.70
CA GLY A 152 -6.14 -14.33 8.14
C GLY A 152 -6.98 -13.43 9.04
N ALA A 153 -8.05 -12.84 8.50
CA ALA A 153 -8.89 -11.94 9.28
C ALA A 153 -9.42 -12.63 10.55
N THR A 154 -9.02 -12.11 11.70
CA THR A 154 -9.58 -12.47 13.01
C THR A 154 -10.56 -11.41 13.43
N PHE A 155 -11.73 -11.83 13.92
CA PHE A 155 -12.72 -10.92 14.49
C PHE A 155 -12.62 -10.93 16.00
N THR A 156 -12.72 -9.76 16.61
CA THR A 156 -12.68 -9.60 18.06
C THR A 156 -14.08 -9.32 18.58
N GLU A 157 -14.56 -10.13 19.53
CA GLU A 157 -15.79 -9.80 20.25
C GLU A 157 -15.53 -8.67 21.26
N ILE A 158 -16.40 -7.66 21.25
CA ILE A 158 -16.33 -6.51 22.14
C ILE A 158 -17.39 -6.68 23.22
N PRO A 159 -17.01 -6.78 24.51
CA PRO A 159 -17.98 -6.81 25.59
C PRO A 159 -18.92 -5.60 25.53
N VAL A 160 -20.24 -5.83 25.60
CA VAL A 160 -21.27 -4.78 25.47
C VAL A 160 -21.09 -3.64 26.48
N ASP A 161 -20.61 -3.96 27.69
CA ASP A 161 -20.30 -2.99 28.75
C ASP A 161 -19.07 -2.12 28.43
N ALA A 162 -18.13 -2.62 27.62
CA ALA A 162 -16.96 -1.89 27.15
C ALA A 162 -17.17 -1.19 25.80
N LEU A 163 -18.31 -1.41 25.13
CA LEU A 163 -18.54 -0.98 23.75
C LEU A 163 -18.38 0.53 23.54
N LYS A 164 -18.90 1.36 24.45
CA LYS A 164 -18.78 2.82 24.36
C LYS A 164 -17.31 3.26 24.36
N GLN A 165 -16.55 2.77 25.34
CA GLN A 165 -15.13 3.09 25.45
C GLN A 165 -14.34 2.59 24.23
N TRP A 166 -14.72 1.43 23.70
CA TRP A 166 -14.09 0.87 22.51
C TRP A 166 -14.36 1.74 21.26
N ILE A 167 -15.60 2.20 21.06
CA ILE A 167 -15.98 3.12 19.98
C ILE A 167 -15.14 4.40 20.02
N ASP A 168 -15.04 5.02 21.20
CA ASP A 168 -14.25 6.25 21.39
C ASP A 168 -12.76 6.02 21.13
N SER A 169 -12.21 4.93 21.66
CA SER A 169 -10.79 4.60 21.52
C SER A 169 -10.39 4.27 20.07
N ASN A 170 -11.34 3.80 19.26
CA ASN A 170 -11.15 3.51 17.83
C ASN A 170 -11.58 4.67 16.91
N LEU A 171 -12.00 5.82 17.47
CA LEU A 171 -12.34 7.04 16.73
C LEU A 171 -13.43 6.84 15.67
N LEU A 172 -14.46 6.03 15.97
CA LEU A 172 -15.50 5.66 15.01
C LEU A 172 -16.54 6.76 14.73
N ALA A 173 -16.41 7.92 15.38
CA ALA A 173 -17.22 9.12 15.13
C ALA A 173 -18.75 8.92 15.19
N LEU A 174 -19.21 7.94 15.98
CA LEU A 174 -20.61 7.74 16.34
C LEU A 174 -21.00 8.73 17.44
N ASN A 175 -22.19 9.31 17.38
CA ASN A 175 -22.70 10.15 18.47
C ASN A 175 -23.32 9.31 19.59
N ASP A 176 -23.66 9.95 20.71
CA ASP A 176 -24.22 9.28 21.89
C ASP A 176 -25.52 8.51 21.58
N ILE A 177 -26.41 9.10 20.76
CA ILE A 177 -27.69 8.50 20.39
C ILE A 177 -27.46 7.24 19.54
N GLU A 178 -26.61 7.34 18.52
CA GLU A 178 -26.25 6.20 17.66
C GLU A 178 -25.61 5.09 18.48
N THR A 179 -24.71 5.45 19.40
CA THR A 179 -24.04 4.51 20.30
C THR A 179 -25.03 3.81 21.24
N ASP A 180 -25.98 4.53 21.82
CA ASP A 180 -27.01 3.96 22.69
C ASP A 180 -27.94 3.00 21.95
N VAL A 181 -28.31 3.32 20.70
CA VAL A 181 -29.12 2.44 19.85
C VAL A 181 -28.37 1.14 19.55
N ILE A 182 -27.08 1.21 19.21
CA ILE A 182 -26.25 0.04 18.97
C ILE A 182 -26.15 -0.81 20.24
N LEU A 183 -25.89 -0.20 21.39
CA LEU A 183 -25.78 -0.88 22.67
C LEU A 183 -27.08 -1.61 23.03
N ASP A 184 -28.22 -0.94 22.92
CA ASP A 184 -29.54 -1.54 23.17
C ASP A 184 -29.78 -2.74 22.25
N TYR A 185 -29.46 -2.59 20.96
CA TYR A 185 -29.63 -3.66 19.98
C TYR A 185 -28.82 -4.91 20.31
N PHE A 186 -27.52 -4.77 20.58
CA PHE A 186 -26.68 -5.92 20.92
C PHE A 186 -27.03 -6.52 22.29
N LYS A 187 -27.35 -5.68 23.28
CA LYS A 187 -27.67 -6.10 24.64
C LYS A 187 -29.03 -6.79 24.76
N ASN A 188 -30.07 -6.14 24.27
CA ASN A 188 -31.46 -6.49 24.58
C ASN A 188 -32.13 -7.28 23.46
N VAL A 189 -31.78 -7.00 22.20
CA VAL A 189 -32.34 -7.68 21.02
C VAL A 189 -31.54 -8.94 20.69
N LEU A 190 -30.26 -8.78 20.36
CA LEU A 190 -29.40 -9.91 19.94
C LEU A 190 -28.85 -10.72 21.11
N LYS A 191 -28.78 -10.12 22.31
CA LYS A 191 -28.27 -10.75 23.55
C LYS A 191 -26.89 -11.37 23.38
N ARG A 192 -26.00 -10.69 22.67
CA ARG A 192 -24.60 -11.09 22.47
C ARG A 192 -23.70 -9.88 22.32
N ASN A 193 -22.40 -10.13 22.45
CA ASN A 193 -21.39 -9.15 22.12
C ASN A 193 -21.34 -8.90 20.60
N PRO A 194 -21.18 -7.64 20.15
CA PRO A 194 -20.80 -7.35 18.78
C PRO A 194 -19.36 -7.77 18.48
N THR A 195 -19.06 -7.99 17.21
CA THR A 195 -17.68 -8.04 16.72
C THR A 195 -17.20 -6.64 16.32
N ASP A 196 -15.88 -6.43 16.38
CA ASP A 196 -15.20 -5.23 15.86
C ASP A 196 -15.66 -4.84 14.45
N VAL A 197 -15.73 -5.81 13.53
CA VAL A 197 -16.18 -5.58 12.15
C VAL A 197 -17.65 -5.17 12.06
N GLU A 198 -18.53 -5.72 12.90
CA GLU A 198 -19.94 -5.29 12.90
C GLU A 198 -20.09 -3.82 13.31
N ILE A 199 -19.32 -3.38 14.31
CA ILE A 199 -19.35 -1.99 14.77
C ILE A 199 -18.73 -1.05 13.74
N GLU A 200 -17.60 -1.44 13.13
CA GLU A 200 -16.97 -0.68 12.05
C GLU A 200 -17.94 -0.49 10.87
N VAL A 201 -18.62 -1.56 10.45
CA VAL A 201 -19.60 -1.49 9.34
C VAL A 201 -20.75 -0.54 9.68
N ILE A 202 -21.29 -0.57 10.89
CA ILE A 202 -22.33 0.36 11.32
C ILE A 202 -21.80 1.79 11.31
N ALA A 203 -20.63 2.04 11.90
CA ALA A 203 -20.01 3.37 11.95
C ALA A 203 -19.81 3.96 10.55
N GLN A 204 -19.27 3.19 9.61
CA GLN A 204 -19.06 3.64 8.23
C GLN A 204 -20.39 3.92 7.52
N THR A 205 -21.37 3.01 7.63
CA THR A 205 -22.65 3.15 6.92
C THR A 205 -23.56 4.24 7.49
N TRP A 206 -23.40 4.58 8.77
CA TRP A 206 -24.18 5.64 9.44
C TRP A 206 -23.46 6.98 9.49
N SER A 207 -22.22 7.03 8.99
CA SER A 207 -21.48 8.28 8.80
C SER A 207 -22.25 9.28 7.95
N GLU A 208 -21.97 10.57 8.13
CA GLU A 208 -22.63 11.62 7.34
C GLU A 208 -22.40 11.45 5.84
N HIS A 209 -21.18 11.05 5.46
CA HIS A 209 -20.83 10.84 4.06
C HIS A 209 -21.62 9.68 3.41
N CYS A 210 -22.02 8.66 4.18
CA CYS A 210 -22.80 7.54 3.64
C CYS A 210 -24.31 7.76 3.73
N LYS A 211 -24.79 8.29 4.86
CA LYS A 211 -26.22 8.43 5.12
C LYS A 211 -26.80 9.75 4.63
N HIS A 212 -25.96 10.77 4.43
CA HIS A 212 -26.34 12.14 4.10
C HIS A 212 -27.38 12.70 5.09
N LYS A 213 -27.10 12.65 6.41
CA LYS A 213 -28.05 13.01 7.46
C LYS A 213 -28.42 14.49 7.39
N ILE A 214 -27.50 15.38 7.00
CA ILE A 214 -27.80 16.82 6.82
C ILE A 214 -28.83 17.02 5.71
N PHE A 215 -28.67 16.31 4.58
CA PHE A 215 -29.61 16.42 3.46
C PHE A 215 -30.98 15.80 3.75
N ALA A 216 -31.03 14.82 4.65
CA ALA A 216 -32.26 14.19 5.09
C ALA A 216 -32.88 14.84 6.33
N ALA A 217 -32.23 15.86 6.92
CA ALA A 217 -32.71 16.49 8.14
C ALA A 217 -33.83 17.49 7.84
N ASP A 218 -34.84 17.49 8.71
CA ASP A 218 -35.77 18.61 8.81
C ASP A 218 -35.02 19.86 9.25
N TYR A 219 -35.30 21.01 8.62
CA TYR A 219 -34.71 22.29 9.01
C TYR A 219 -35.79 23.34 9.28
N GLU A 220 -35.55 24.15 10.30
CA GLU A 220 -36.34 25.35 10.58
C GLU A 220 -35.57 26.57 10.07
N TYR A 221 -36.19 27.35 9.19
CA TYR A 221 -35.59 28.56 8.64
C TYR A 221 -36.45 29.78 8.98
N SER A 222 -35.81 30.81 9.53
CA SER A 222 -36.42 32.11 9.81
C SER A 222 -35.62 33.23 9.15
N GLU A 223 -36.27 34.06 8.35
CA GLU A 223 -35.69 35.28 7.79
C GLU A 223 -36.12 36.48 8.64
N LYS A 224 -35.22 37.43 8.93
CA LYS A 224 -35.46 38.55 9.87
C LYS A 224 -36.63 39.50 9.49
N GLN A 225 -37.32 39.28 8.37
CA GLN A 225 -38.43 40.12 7.91
C GLN A 225 -39.76 39.37 7.64
N HIS A 226 -39.84 38.05 7.82
CA HIS A 226 -41.10 37.29 7.72
C HIS A 226 -41.10 36.05 8.63
N ASP A 227 -42.27 35.71 9.21
CA ASP A 227 -42.44 34.60 10.15
C ASP A 227 -41.88 33.26 9.64
N ALA A 228 -41.26 32.48 10.55
CA ALA A 228 -40.62 31.21 10.27
C ALA A 228 -41.60 30.20 9.62
N LYS A 229 -41.20 29.60 8.49
CA LYS A 229 -41.92 28.51 7.83
C LYS A 229 -41.16 27.20 8.01
N LYS A 230 -41.83 26.18 8.55
CA LYS A 230 -41.34 24.79 8.48
C LYS A 230 -41.44 24.29 7.04
N ILE A 231 -40.33 23.80 6.50
CA ILE A 231 -40.26 23.17 5.19
C ILE A 231 -39.80 21.73 5.43
N PRO A 232 -40.68 20.72 5.25
CA PRO A 232 -40.27 19.33 5.34
C PRO A 232 -39.39 18.95 4.13
N ALA A 233 -38.46 18.01 4.35
CA ALA A 233 -37.65 17.41 3.30
C ALA A 233 -38.45 16.47 2.39
#